data_AF-R9GWB1-F1
#
_entry.id   AF-R9GWB1-F1
#
_cell.length_a   1.000
_cell.length_b   1.000
_cell.length_c   1.000
_cell.angle_alpha   90.00
_cell.angle_beta   90.00
_cell.angle_gamma   90.00
#
_symmetry.space_group_name_H-M   'P 1'
#
loop_
_entity.id
_entity.type
_entity.pdbx_description
1 polymer ?
#
loop_
_entity_poly.entity_id
_entity_poly.type
_entity_poly.pdbx_seq_one_letter_code
_entity_poly.pdbx_strand_id
1 'polypeptide(L)' 'MKNTEIQEELIKNEAKRSKCLVYTRVMGYHRPVESFNIGKKAEHKQRMHFIESKCA' A
#
# COMPACT_ATOMS: atom_id res chain seq x y z
N MET A 1 -24.90 -3.37 1.07
CA MET A 1 -25.36 -3.02 -0.28
C MET A 1 -24.51 -1.95 -0.98
N LYS A 2 -23.85 -1.02 -0.29
CA LYS A 2 -22.99 0.02 -0.91
C LYS A 2 -21.74 -0.48 -1.67
N ASN A 3 -21.26 -1.69 -1.39
CA ASN A 3 -20.00 -2.17 -1.98
C ASN A 3 -20.13 -2.51 -3.47
N THR A 4 -21.31 -2.97 -3.92
CA THR A 4 -21.51 -3.39 -5.31
C THR A 4 -21.44 -2.20 -6.28
N GLU A 5 -22.05 -1.08 -5.91
CA GLU A 5 -22.08 0.16 -6.69
C GLU A 5 -20.67 0.74 -6.89
N ILE A 6 -19.83 0.69 -5.84
CA ILE A 6 -18.42 1.12 -5.90
C ILE A 6 -17.63 0.22 -6.86
N GLN A 7 -17.86 -1.10 -6.85
CA GLN A 7 -17.16 -2.02 -7.77
C GLN A 7 -17.51 -1.74 -9.23
N GLU A 8 -18.80 -1.49 -9.54
CA GLU A 8 -19.23 -1.17 -10.90
C GLU A 8 -18.58 0.12 -11.43
N GLU A 9 -18.46 1.15 -10.58
CA GLU A 9 -17.80 2.40 -10.94
C GLU A 9 -16.29 2.22 -11.18
N LEU A 10 -15.63 1.36 -10.38
CA LEU A 10 -14.21 1.03 -10.53
C LEU A 10 -13.92 0.29 -11.83
N ILE A 11 -14.81 -0.63 -12.23
CA ILE A 11 -14.71 -1.38 -13.50
C ILE A 11 -14.92 -0.41 -14.68
N LYS A 12 -15.95 0.44 -14.61
CA LYS A 12 -16.26 1.41 -15.68
C LYS A 12 -15.11 2.37 -15.97
N ASN A 13 -14.29 2.70 -14.98
CA ASN A 13 -13.17 3.64 -15.10
C ASN A 13 -11.81 2.98 -15.29
N GLU A 14 -11.73 1.66 -15.49
CA GLU A 14 -10.45 0.92 -15.55
C GLU A 14 -9.47 1.50 -16.60
N ALA A 15 -9.96 1.80 -17.80
CA ALA A 15 -9.15 2.35 -18.90
C ALA A 15 -8.55 3.75 -18.62
N LYS A 16 -9.03 4.46 -17.61
CA LYS A 16 -8.54 5.80 -17.23
C LYS A 16 -7.53 5.75 -16.08
N ARG A 17 -7.24 4.57 -15.52
CA ARG A 17 -6.40 4.44 -14.32
C ARG A 17 -4.92 4.49 -14.69
N SER A 18 -4.16 5.21 -13.88
CA SER A 18 -2.70 5.16 -13.86
C SER A 18 -2.23 4.38 -12.63
N LYS A 19 -1.05 3.76 -12.75
CA LYS A 19 -0.45 3.01 -11.65
C LYS A 19 0.01 3.97 -10.55
N CYS A 20 -0.45 3.76 -9.32
CA CYS A 20 0.05 4.49 -8.16
C CYS A 20 1.37 3.86 -7.68
N LEU A 21 2.45 4.65 -7.66
CA LEU A 21 3.74 4.20 -7.15
C LEU A 21 3.79 4.45 -5.64
N VAL A 22 4.00 3.38 -4.87
CA VAL A 22 4.10 3.47 -3.41
C VAL A 22 5.57 3.46 -2.99
N TYR A 23 5.96 4.46 -2.21
CA TYR A 23 7.30 4.61 -1.67
C TYR A 23 7.28 4.47 -0.15
N THR A 24 8.33 3.86 0.40
CA THR A 24 8.51 3.74 1.85
C THR A 24 9.95 4.05 2.22
N ARG A 25 10.16 4.43 3.48
CA ARG A 25 11.51 4.67 4.01
C ARG A 25 12.25 3.35 4.24
N VAL A 26 13.49 3.29 3.75
CA VAL A 26 14.45 2.19 3.97
C VAL A 26 15.76 2.82 4.44
N MET A 27 16.17 2.55 5.69
CA MET A 27 17.45 3.01 6.25
C MET A 27 17.74 4.51 6.03
N GLY A 28 16.72 5.37 5.97
CA GLY A 28 16.85 6.82 5.82
C GLY A 28 16.44 7.42 4.48
N TYR A 29 16.33 6.64 3.40
CA TYR A 29 15.92 7.14 2.07
C TYR A 29 14.58 6.56 1.60
N HIS A 30 13.95 7.20 0.61
CA HIS A 30 12.71 6.72 -0.01
C HIS A 30 13.01 5.71 -1.11
N ARG A 31 12.40 4.53 -1.02
CA ARG A 31 12.54 3.44 -2.00
C ARG A 31 11.15 2.97 -2.45
N PRO A 32 10.93 2.73 -3.76
CA PRO A 32 9.67 2.20 -4.23
C PRO A 32 9.49 0.77 -3.73
N VAL A 33 8.30 0.48 -3.19
CA VAL A 33 7.94 -0.84 -2.66
C VAL A 33 8.00 -1.91 -3.74
N GLU A 34 7.71 -1.53 -5.00
CA GLU A 34 7.77 -2.43 -6.15
C GLU A 34 9.17 -3.00 -6.41
N SER A 35 10.23 -2.29 -6.01
CA SER A 35 11.61 -2.73 -6.16
C SER A 35 12.04 -3.74 -5.08
N PHE A 36 11.13 -4.16 -4.18
CA PHE A 36 11.48 -5.04 -3.06
C PHE A 36 11.71 -6.47 -3.55
N ASN A 37 12.84 -7.05 -3.16
CA ASN A 37 13.08 -8.49 -3.32
C ASN A 37 12.26 -9.29 -2.28
N ILE A 38 12.29 -10.62 -2.37
CA ILE A 38 11.48 -11.51 -1.51
C ILE A 38 11.79 -11.28 -0.02
N GLY A 39 13.07 -11.19 0.35
CA GLY A 39 13.49 -10.95 1.74
C GLY A 39 13.00 -9.60 2.27
N LYS A 40 13.11 -8.53 1.46
CA LYS A 40 12.64 -7.20 1.85
C LYS A 40 11.11 -7.14 1.96
N LYS A 41 10.37 -7.86 1.12
CA LYS A 41 8.91 -7.99 1.25
C LYS A 41 8.53 -8.68 2.57
N ALA A 42 9.27 -9.71 2.98
CA ALA A 42 9.03 -10.39 4.25
C ALA A 42 9.32 -9.47 5.45
N GLU A 43 10.47 -8.80 5.47
CA GLU A 43 10.80 -7.82 6.52
C GLU A 43 9.78 -6.68 6.58
N HIS A 44 9.36 -6.14 5.44
CA HIS A 44 8.38 -5.06 5.41
C HIS A 44 7.04 -5.46 6.03
N LYS A 45 6.57 -6.70 5.81
CA LYS A 45 5.34 -7.24 6.42
C LYS A 45 5.44 -7.42 7.94
N GLN A 46 6.65 -7.58 8.47
CA GLN A 46 6.89 -7.74 9.91
C GLN A 46 7.04 -6.39 10.64
N ARG A 47 7.03 -5.26 9.93
CA ARG A 47 7.11 -3.94 10.55
C ARG A 47 5.86 -3.67 11.38
N MET A 48 6.07 -3.19 12.59
CA MET A 48 5.00 -2.74 13.47
C MET A 48 4.79 -1.25 13.31
N HIS A 49 3.52 -0.86 13.13
CA HIS A 49 3.12 0.54 13.09
C HIS A 49 2.70 1.01 14.48
N PHE A 50 3.05 2.25 14.80
CA PHE A 50 2.56 2.91 15.99
C PHE A 50 1.03 3.05 15.93
N ILE A 51 0.36 2.82 17.06
CA ILE A 51 -1.09 2.98 17.22
C ILE A 51 -1.30 3.86 18.45
N GLU A 52 -1.75 5.10 18.23
CA GLU A 52 -1.90 6.11 19.29
C GLU A 52 -2.81 5.64 20.42
N SER A 53 -3.94 4.98 20.11
CA SER A 53 -4.87 4.46 21.12
C SER A 53 -4.31 3.32 21.99
N LYS A 54 -3.13 2.77 21.64
CA LYS A 54 -2.43 1.75 22.43
C LYS A 54 -1.26 2.31 23.25
N CYS A 55 -1.03 3.63 23.21
CA CYS A 55 -0.09 4.28 24.11
C CYS A 55 -0.74 4.43 25.50
N ALA A 56 -0.07 3.88 26.53
CA ALA A 56 -0.45 4.05 27.93
C ALA A 56 -0.05 5.43 28.46
#